data_AF-A0AAD5MVY3-F1
#
_entry.id   AF-A0AAD5MVY3-F1
#
_cell.length_a   1.000
_cell.length_b   1.000
_cell.length_c   1.000
_cell.angle_alpha   90.00
_cell.angle_beta   90.00
_cell.angle_gamma   90.00
#
_symmetry.space_group_name_H-M   'P 1'
#
loop_
_entity.id
_entity.type
_entity.pdbx_description
1 polymer ?
#
loop_
_entity_poly.entity_id
_entity_poly.type
_entity_poly.pdbx_seq_one_letter_code
_entity_poly.pdbx_strand_id
1 'polypeptide(L)'
;MSTEITERVVEVEVPINIALIKYWGKKDEDLIIPVNNSVSLNIDDVFARTRVRCLWNGTTDSVSINNVVVDLKRSKRFLRCFDYARLLIRRRSMSYNNSHSVTGTQYSFQVSSTTNFPVGAGLASSAAGFAAIALAIGVMFDFTMSEVSALARIGSGSACRSVFGGLVEWNSGVEPSGIDSISKQLLPEGSWPDLRAVIIVLDESEKEIGSSEGMRRSVNTSELLSHRAEVIVPNRIKRLHEAFKAHDFAEFARITMLDSNQLHAICLDTLPPLKYMSDASWLVIHAVNEFNSRGQIRAAYTFDAGPNACVFIRHDDVPSFLLQLSDYLVIPRELPSVLEYVGCISQSATKRKPMSTFVVKNIVISRVGGSPKVLS
;
A
#
# COMPACT_ATOMS: atom_id res chain seq x y z
N MET A 1 -22.62 -41.07 -3.70
CA MET A 1 -22.43 -39.96 -2.75
C MET A 1 -20.99 -39.48 -2.94
N SER A 2 -20.73 -38.82 -4.08
CA SER A 2 -20.54 -37.37 -4.19
C SER A 2 -19.28 -36.89 -3.45
N THR A 3 -18.20 -36.85 -4.23
CA THR A 3 -16.86 -36.30 -3.95
C THR A 3 -16.87 -35.06 -3.06
N GLU A 4 -16.51 -35.22 -1.79
CA GLU A 4 -16.16 -34.10 -0.90
C GLU A 4 -14.88 -33.45 -1.44
N ILE A 5 -14.98 -32.19 -1.87
CA ILE A 5 -13.82 -31.38 -2.23
C ILE A 5 -13.06 -31.08 -0.93
N THR A 6 -12.01 -31.85 -0.66
CA THR A 6 -11.18 -31.79 0.56
C THR A 6 -10.19 -30.62 0.59
N GLU A 7 -9.98 -29.98 -0.55
CA GLU A 7 -8.97 -28.94 -0.74
C GLU A 7 -9.43 -27.90 -1.77
N ARG A 8 -9.17 -26.62 -1.49
CA ARG A 8 -9.29 -25.51 -2.46
C ARG A 8 -7.96 -24.80 -2.54
N VAL A 9 -7.51 -24.48 -3.76
CA VAL A 9 -6.28 -23.71 -4.00
C VAL A 9 -6.62 -22.56 -4.91
N VAL A 10 -6.17 -21.36 -4.55
CA VAL A 10 -6.27 -20.17 -5.38
C VAL A 10 -4.95 -19.45 -5.34
N GLU A 11 -4.44 -19.07 -6.50
CA GLU A 11 -3.26 -18.24 -6.63
C GLU A 11 -3.65 -16.88 -7.19
N VAL A 12 -3.14 -15.82 -6.55
CA VAL A 12 -3.42 -14.43 -6.92
C VAL A 12 -2.13 -13.64 -7.00
N GLU A 13 -2.18 -12.57 -7.79
CA GLU A 13 -1.16 -11.53 -7.85
C GLU A 13 -1.80 -10.20 -7.50
N VAL A 14 -1.26 -9.52 -6.49
CA VAL A 14 -1.82 -8.27 -5.98
C VAL A 14 -0.74 -7.19 -5.96
N PRO A 15 -0.93 -6.05 -6.66
CA PRO A 15 -0.01 -4.94 -6.59
C PRO A 15 -0.02 -4.27 -5.21
N ILE A 16 1.12 -3.68 -4.82
CA ILE A 16 1.15 -2.76 -3.67
C ILE A 16 0.30 -1.53 -4.00
N ASN A 17 -0.13 -0.82 -2.96
CA ASN A 17 -0.73 0.50 -3.11
C ASN A 17 0.10 1.57 -2.39
N ILE A 18 0.11 2.78 -2.96
CA ILE A 18 0.72 3.97 -2.38
C ILE A 18 -0.38 4.97 -2.04
N ALA A 19 -0.41 5.40 -0.78
CA ALA A 19 -1.41 6.34 -0.30
C ALA A 19 -1.12 7.76 -0.80
N LEU A 20 -2.10 8.38 -1.45
CA LEU A 20 -2.14 9.80 -1.80
C LEU A 20 -2.69 10.62 -0.63
N ILE A 21 -3.74 10.09 0.03
CA ILE A 21 -4.23 10.56 1.33
C ILE A 21 -3.92 9.49 2.37
N LYS A 22 -3.14 9.85 3.38
CA LYS A 22 -2.50 8.91 4.31
C LYS A 22 -3.47 8.39 5.36
N TYR A 23 -3.41 7.07 5.56
CA TYR A 23 -3.94 6.38 6.72
C TYR A 23 -2.89 6.43 7.84
N TRP A 24 -3.21 7.12 8.94
CA TRP A 24 -2.37 7.17 10.12
C TRP A 24 -3.21 7.36 11.38
N GLY A 25 -3.33 6.30 12.17
CA GLY A 25 -4.09 6.28 13.42
C GLY A 25 -5.31 5.38 13.32
N LYS A 26 -5.59 4.65 14.41
CA LYS A 26 -6.73 3.75 14.53
C LYS A 26 -7.64 4.25 15.65
N LYS A 27 -8.95 4.28 15.39
CA LYS A 27 -9.96 4.42 16.46
C LYS A 27 -10.25 3.09 17.14
N ASP A 28 -10.01 1.98 16.44
CA ASP A 28 -10.15 0.61 16.96
C ASP A 28 -8.97 -0.25 16.49
N GLU A 29 -8.16 -0.78 17.42
CA GLU A 29 -6.98 -1.59 17.11
C GLU A 29 -7.30 -3.06 16.80
N ASP A 30 -8.44 -3.57 17.27
CA ASP A 30 -8.84 -4.96 17.09
C ASP A 30 -9.51 -5.15 15.74
N LEU A 31 -10.45 -4.27 15.41
CA LEU A 31 -11.14 -4.21 14.13
C LEU A 31 -10.33 -3.47 13.05
N ILE A 32 -9.23 -2.82 13.42
CA ILE A 32 -8.34 -2.05 12.55
C ILE A 32 -9.12 -0.97 11.80
N ILE A 33 -9.86 -0.14 12.56
CA ILE A 33 -10.69 0.92 11.99
C ILE A 33 -9.90 2.24 12.08
N PRO A 34 -9.77 3.01 10.99
CA PRO A 34 -8.89 4.17 10.96
C PRO A 34 -9.61 5.40 11.54
N VAL A 35 -8.83 6.40 11.95
CA VAL A 35 -9.38 7.71 12.40
C VAL A 35 -9.89 8.56 11.23
N ASN A 36 -9.45 8.29 10.00
CA ASN A 36 -9.86 9.02 8.80
C ASN A 36 -9.89 8.11 7.56
N ASN A 37 -10.65 8.53 6.54
CA ASN A 37 -10.61 7.90 5.21
C ASN A 37 -9.22 8.07 4.57
N SER A 38 -8.86 7.16 3.65
CA SER A 38 -7.58 7.24 2.93
C SER A 38 -7.77 6.87 1.47
N VAL A 39 -6.91 7.41 0.59
CA VAL A 39 -6.99 7.21 -0.86
C VAL A 39 -5.65 6.77 -1.39
N SER A 40 -5.62 5.77 -2.27
CA SER A 40 -4.40 5.23 -2.86
C SER A 40 -4.54 4.85 -4.33
N LEU A 41 -3.39 4.65 -4.97
CA LEU A 41 -3.26 4.00 -6.27
C LEU A 41 -2.42 2.73 -6.10
N ASN A 42 -2.77 1.68 -6.85
CA ASN A 42 -1.89 0.52 -6.99
C ASN A 42 -0.68 0.87 -7.86
N ILE A 43 0.45 0.18 -7.62
CA ILE A 43 1.67 0.28 -8.42
C ILE A 43 1.85 -1.04 -9.16
N ASP A 44 1.68 -1.01 -10.48
CA ASP A 44 1.39 -2.22 -11.27
C ASP A 44 2.55 -3.22 -11.26
N ASP A 45 3.79 -2.71 -11.31
CA ASP A 45 5.00 -3.53 -11.47
C ASP A 45 5.58 -4.01 -10.13
N VAL A 46 4.92 -3.71 -9.02
CA VAL A 46 5.38 -4.09 -7.67
C VAL A 46 4.27 -4.85 -6.96
N PHE A 47 4.41 -6.17 -6.83
CA PHE A 47 3.31 -7.04 -6.39
C PHE A 47 3.76 -8.17 -5.46
N ALA A 48 2.77 -8.69 -4.73
CA ALA A 48 2.86 -9.97 -4.04
C ALA A 48 2.11 -11.02 -4.88
N ARG A 49 2.77 -12.14 -5.18
CA ARG A 49 2.13 -13.33 -5.71
C ARG A 49 1.92 -14.31 -4.56
N THR A 50 0.68 -14.73 -4.34
CA THR A 50 0.32 -15.52 -3.17
C THR A 50 -0.56 -16.69 -3.59
N ARG A 51 -0.10 -17.89 -3.26
CA ARG A 51 -0.91 -19.11 -3.33
C ARG A 51 -1.48 -19.39 -1.96
N VAL A 52 -2.81 -19.49 -1.87
CA VAL A 52 -3.51 -19.91 -0.67
C VAL A 52 -4.12 -21.28 -0.93
N ARG A 53 -3.88 -22.21 -0.02
CA ARG A 53 -4.49 -23.54 0.02
C ARG A 53 -5.37 -23.61 1.27
N CYS A 54 -6.62 -23.97 1.09
CA CYS A 54 -7.57 -24.18 2.17
C CYS A 54 -7.91 -25.66 2.27
N LEU A 55 -7.75 -26.24 3.47
CA LEU A 55 -7.97 -27.65 3.74
C LEU A 55 -9.15 -27.83 4.69
N TRP A 56 -10.06 -28.74 4.34
CA TRP A 56 -11.10 -29.20 5.26
C TRP A 56 -10.53 -30.22 6.25
N ASN A 57 -10.94 -30.13 7.51
CA ASN A 57 -10.36 -30.81 8.67
C ASN A 57 -8.82 -30.68 8.79
N GLY A 58 -8.26 -29.59 8.27
CA GLY A 58 -6.84 -29.27 8.45
C GLY A 58 -6.52 -28.87 9.89
N THR A 59 -5.36 -29.29 10.41
CA THR A 59 -5.02 -29.10 11.82
C THR A 59 -4.24 -27.82 12.12
N THR A 60 -3.57 -27.21 11.13
CA THR A 60 -2.70 -26.04 11.35
C THR A 60 -2.68 -25.07 10.17
N ASP A 61 -2.68 -23.77 10.50
CA ASP A 61 -2.35 -22.70 9.57
C ASP A 61 -0.84 -22.61 9.36
N SER A 62 -0.41 -22.21 8.16
CA SER A 62 1.01 -21.97 7.87
C SER A 62 1.18 -20.82 6.89
N VAL A 63 2.26 -20.04 7.04
CA VAL A 63 2.60 -18.96 6.11
C VAL A 63 4.09 -19.03 5.80
N SER A 64 4.44 -18.98 4.52
CA SER A 64 5.81 -18.73 4.05
C SER A 64 5.84 -17.49 3.15
N ILE A 65 6.89 -16.68 3.28
CA ILE A 65 7.12 -15.49 2.46
C ILE A 65 8.55 -15.57 1.93
N ASN A 66 8.73 -15.53 0.61
CA ASN A 66 10.03 -15.69 -0.06
C ASN A 66 10.80 -16.91 0.47
N ASN A 67 10.09 -18.05 0.58
CA ASN A 67 10.59 -19.32 1.12
C ASN A 67 11.00 -19.32 2.60
N VAL A 68 10.73 -18.25 3.35
CA VAL A 68 10.95 -18.17 4.80
C VAL A 68 9.65 -18.44 5.54
N VAL A 69 9.65 -19.42 6.44
CA VAL A 69 8.49 -19.74 7.28
C VAL A 69 8.25 -18.65 8.31
N VAL A 70 7.02 -18.16 8.40
CA VAL A 70 6.60 -17.17 9.38
C VAL A 70 6.21 -17.86 10.69
N ASP A 71 6.78 -17.41 11.81
CA ASP A 71 6.32 -17.82 13.13
C ASP A 71 4.97 -17.15 13.47
N LEU A 72 3.89 -17.92 13.29
CA LEU A 72 2.53 -17.46 13.56
C LEU A 72 2.27 -17.15 15.04
N LYS A 73 3.05 -17.73 15.97
CA LYS A 73 2.93 -17.40 17.40
C LYS A 73 3.40 -15.98 17.68
N ARG A 74 4.35 -15.48 16.90
CA ARG A 74 4.85 -14.10 16.95
C ARG A 74 4.04 -13.15 16.07
N SER A 75 3.40 -13.64 15.02
CA SER A 75 2.64 -12.81 14.07
C SER A 75 1.12 -12.94 14.25
N LYS A 76 0.58 -12.27 15.28
CA LYS A 76 -0.86 -12.28 15.61
C LYS A 76 -1.78 -11.85 14.46
N ARG A 77 -1.29 -11.05 13.52
CA ARG A 77 -2.07 -10.55 12.37
C ARG A 77 -2.55 -11.65 11.41
N PHE A 78 -1.73 -12.68 11.18
CA PHE A 78 -2.13 -13.79 10.31
C PHE A 78 -3.20 -14.64 10.98
N LEU A 79 -3.02 -14.97 12.25
CA LEU A 79 -4.03 -15.69 13.05
C LEU A 79 -5.35 -14.93 13.07
N ARG A 80 -5.31 -13.62 13.36
CA ARG A 80 -6.51 -12.75 13.34
C ARG A 80 -7.20 -12.76 11.97
N CYS A 81 -6.44 -12.67 10.88
CA CYS A 81 -6.98 -12.75 9.52
C CYS A 81 -7.68 -14.10 9.26
N PHE A 82 -7.04 -15.22 9.59
CA PHE A 82 -7.62 -16.56 9.39
C PHE A 82 -8.84 -16.82 10.28
N ASP A 83 -8.82 -16.36 11.53
CA ASP A 83 -9.97 -16.47 12.44
C ASP A 83 -11.16 -15.64 11.94
N TYR A 84 -10.90 -14.46 11.40
CA TYR A 84 -11.94 -13.64 10.78
C TYR A 84 -12.48 -14.26 9.49
N ALA A 85 -11.62 -14.86 8.66
CA ALA A 85 -12.06 -15.63 7.49
C ALA A 85 -12.99 -16.78 7.89
N ARG A 86 -12.61 -17.58 8.91
CA ARG A 86 -13.46 -18.65 9.45
C ARG A 86 -14.80 -18.11 9.97
N LEU A 87 -14.81 -16.94 10.63
CA LEU A 87 -16.04 -16.30 11.08
C LEU A 87 -16.98 -15.95 9.92
N LEU A 88 -16.44 -15.36 8.83
CA LEU A 88 -17.23 -15.02 7.64
C LEU A 88 -17.81 -16.28 6.97
N ILE A 89 -17.00 -17.34 6.82
CA ILE A 89 -17.44 -18.62 6.27
C ILE A 89 -18.63 -19.18 7.07
N ARG A 90 -18.52 -19.21 8.41
CA ARG A 90 -19.59 -19.69 9.29
C ARG A 90 -20.88 -18.89 9.15
N ARG A 91 -20.80 -17.56 9.11
CA ARG A 91 -21.98 -16.68 8.97
C ARG A 91 -22.75 -16.97 7.68
N ARG A 92 -22.03 -17.24 6.59
CA ARG A 92 -22.62 -17.65 5.32
C ARG A 92 -23.29 -19.02 5.41
N SER A 93 -22.61 -20.01 6.00
CA SER A 93 -23.16 -21.36 6.16
C SER A 93 -24.43 -21.40 7.00
N MET A 94 -24.60 -20.50 7.98
CA MET A 94 -25.84 -20.39 8.78
C MET A 94 -26.98 -19.68 8.04
N SER A 95 -26.68 -18.82 7.06
CA SER A 95 -27.70 -18.08 6.29
C SER A 95 -28.32 -18.92 5.18
N TYR A 96 -27.60 -19.92 4.68
CA TYR A 96 -28.16 -21.01 3.88
C TYR A 96 -28.76 -22.05 4.84
N ASN A 97 -30.04 -22.40 4.71
CA ASN A 97 -30.75 -23.45 5.47
C ASN A 97 -30.19 -24.88 5.20
N ASN A 98 -28.87 -25.05 5.12
CA ASN A 98 -28.23 -26.35 5.03
C ASN A 98 -28.02 -26.88 6.44
N SER A 99 -28.71 -27.97 6.75
CA SER A 99 -28.74 -28.71 8.01
C SER A 99 -27.40 -29.37 8.41
N HIS A 100 -26.27 -28.89 7.90
CA HIS A 100 -24.94 -29.29 8.34
C HIS A 100 -24.33 -28.10 9.08
N SER A 101 -24.46 -28.10 10.41
CA SER A 101 -23.82 -27.09 11.26
C SER A 101 -22.31 -27.15 11.05
N VAL A 102 -21.76 -26.24 10.24
CA VAL A 102 -20.31 -26.08 10.06
C VAL A 102 -19.77 -25.49 11.37
N THR A 103 -19.45 -26.36 12.32
CA THR A 103 -18.77 -25.98 13.56
C THR A 103 -17.39 -25.48 13.19
N GLY A 104 -17.05 -24.32 13.73
CA GLY A 104 -16.08 -23.40 13.21
C GLY A 104 -14.60 -23.76 13.02
N THR A 105 -14.19 -25.00 13.17
CA THR A 105 -12.78 -25.38 13.31
C THR A 105 -12.26 -26.25 12.18
N GLN A 106 -12.99 -26.37 11.07
CA GLN A 106 -12.65 -27.34 10.03
C GLN A 106 -11.69 -26.80 8.96
N TYR A 107 -11.56 -25.49 8.77
CA TYR A 107 -10.66 -24.96 7.75
C TYR A 107 -9.30 -24.54 8.32
N SER A 108 -8.23 -25.01 7.69
CA SER A 108 -6.89 -24.43 7.85
C SER A 108 -6.40 -23.80 6.55
N PHE A 109 -5.58 -22.76 6.67
CA PHE A 109 -5.04 -21.99 5.57
C PHE A 109 -3.52 -22.14 5.50
N GLN A 110 -3.03 -22.61 4.36
CA GLN A 110 -1.61 -22.70 4.04
C GLN A 110 -1.30 -21.66 2.96
N VAL A 111 -0.47 -20.68 3.30
CA VAL A 111 -0.11 -19.56 2.43
C VAL A 111 1.35 -19.67 2.03
N SER A 112 1.62 -19.58 0.73
CA SER A 112 2.97 -19.37 0.19
C SER A 112 2.96 -18.10 -0.64
N SER A 113 3.79 -17.14 -0.29
CA SER A 113 3.85 -15.85 -0.97
C SER A 113 5.25 -15.52 -1.43
N THR A 114 5.37 -14.89 -2.59
CA THR A 114 6.60 -14.25 -3.06
C THR A 114 6.35 -12.79 -3.41
N THR A 115 7.38 -11.97 -3.32
CA THR A 115 7.36 -10.57 -3.76
C THR A 115 8.41 -10.35 -4.84
N ASN A 116 8.10 -9.59 -5.88
CA ASN A 116 9.08 -9.23 -6.92
C ASN A 116 9.93 -8.00 -6.55
N PHE A 117 9.91 -7.60 -5.28
CA PHE A 117 10.63 -6.46 -4.72
C PHE A 117 11.23 -6.81 -3.35
N PRO A 118 12.29 -6.10 -2.90
CA PRO A 118 12.98 -6.42 -1.65
C PRO A 118 12.05 -6.32 -0.42
N VAL A 119 12.03 -7.38 0.38
CA VAL A 119 11.37 -7.38 1.69
C VAL A 119 12.24 -6.56 2.64
N GLY A 120 11.75 -5.41 3.07
CA GLY A 120 12.49 -4.51 3.97
C GLY A 120 12.59 -3.07 3.46
N ALA A 121 12.42 -2.85 2.15
CA ALA A 121 12.47 -1.52 1.50
C ALA A 121 11.33 -0.56 1.90
N GLY A 122 10.67 -0.75 3.04
CA GLY A 122 9.64 0.16 3.55
C GLY A 122 8.37 0.29 2.70
N LEU A 123 8.33 -0.31 1.50
CA LEU A 123 7.19 -0.42 0.61
C LEU A 123 6.11 -1.29 1.27
N ALA A 124 4.84 -1.01 0.99
CA ALA A 124 3.68 -1.60 1.65
C ALA A 124 3.46 -3.11 1.35
N SER A 125 4.49 -3.95 1.53
CA SER A 125 4.49 -5.39 1.25
C SER A 125 3.41 -6.15 2.02
N SER A 126 3.17 -5.74 3.26
CA SER A 126 2.08 -6.32 4.05
C SER A 126 0.70 -6.03 3.44
N ALA A 127 0.50 -4.89 2.78
CA ALA A 127 -0.79 -4.55 2.18
C ALA A 127 -1.12 -5.50 1.03
N ALA A 128 -0.20 -5.65 0.07
CA ALA A 128 -0.36 -6.58 -1.05
C ALA A 128 -0.56 -8.03 -0.58
N GLY A 129 0.27 -8.50 0.36
CA GLY A 129 0.18 -9.87 0.86
C GLY A 129 -1.14 -10.20 1.57
N PHE A 130 -1.65 -9.32 2.44
CA PHE A 130 -2.95 -9.56 3.09
C PHE A 130 -4.13 -9.37 2.15
N ALA A 131 -4.03 -8.46 1.17
CA ALA A 131 -5.02 -8.31 0.13
C ALA A 131 -5.10 -9.57 -0.74
N ALA A 132 -3.95 -10.17 -1.06
CA ALA A 132 -3.84 -11.42 -1.79
C ALA A 132 -4.49 -12.59 -1.02
N ILE A 133 -4.19 -12.73 0.28
CA ILE A 133 -4.82 -13.74 1.13
C ILE A 133 -6.34 -13.55 1.15
N ALA A 134 -6.81 -12.33 1.39
CA ALA A 134 -8.24 -12.03 1.48
C ALA A 134 -8.97 -12.29 0.15
N LEU A 135 -8.37 -11.91 -0.99
CA LEU A 135 -8.93 -12.13 -2.31
C LEU A 135 -9.00 -13.62 -2.64
N ALA A 136 -7.93 -14.38 -2.38
CA ALA A 136 -7.90 -15.82 -2.63
C ALA A 136 -8.98 -16.56 -1.81
N ILE A 137 -9.09 -16.25 -0.51
CA ILE A 137 -10.15 -16.81 0.34
C ILE A 137 -11.53 -16.35 -0.16
N GLY A 138 -11.66 -15.09 -0.56
CA GLY A 138 -12.90 -14.56 -1.10
C GLY A 138 -13.37 -15.29 -2.35
N VAL A 139 -12.46 -15.59 -3.27
CA VAL A 139 -12.73 -16.42 -4.45
C VAL A 139 -13.14 -17.84 -4.05
N MET A 140 -12.45 -18.46 -3.08
CA MET A 140 -12.79 -19.82 -2.64
C MET A 140 -14.19 -19.94 -2.04
N PHE A 141 -14.70 -18.91 -1.38
CA PHE A 141 -15.95 -18.95 -0.60
C PHE A 141 -17.01 -17.95 -1.10
N ASP A 142 -16.85 -17.44 -2.32
CA ASP A 142 -17.75 -16.50 -3.00
C ASP A 142 -18.06 -15.24 -2.17
N PHE A 143 -17.07 -14.70 -1.48
CA PHE A 143 -17.25 -13.48 -0.68
C PHE A 143 -17.57 -12.28 -1.56
N THR A 144 -18.42 -11.39 -1.03
CA THR A 144 -18.62 -10.06 -1.61
C THR A 144 -17.33 -9.24 -1.49
N MET A 145 -17.15 -8.25 -2.36
CA MET A 145 -15.98 -7.38 -2.27
C MET A 145 -15.91 -6.59 -0.96
N SER A 146 -17.05 -6.31 -0.32
CA SER A 146 -17.10 -5.72 1.02
C SER A 146 -16.50 -6.65 2.08
N GLU A 147 -16.82 -7.95 2.02
CA GLU A 147 -16.25 -8.96 2.91
C GLU A 147 -14.76 -9.18 2.65
N VAL A 148 -14.34 -9.22 1.37
CA VAL A 148 -12.92 -9.30 0.98
C VAL A 148 -12.15 -8.09 1.51
N SER A 149 -12.70 -6.88 1.34
CA SER A 149 -12.11 -5.64 1.84
C SER A 149 -12.00 -5.65 3.37
N ALA A 150 -13.05 -6.07 4.07
CA ALA A 150 -13.04 -6.21 5.53
C ALA A 150 -12.02 -7.24 6.02
N LEU A 151 -11.92 -8.41 5.36
CA LEU A 151 -10.93 -9.44 5.69
C LEU A 151 -9.50 -8.93 5.49
N ALA A 152 -9.23 -8.27 4.37
CA ALA A 152 -7.93 -7.65 4.09
C ALA A 152 -7.56 -6.62 5.18
N ARG A 153 -8.52 -5.76 5.57
CA ARG A 153 -8.36 -4.75 6.62
C ARG A 153 -7.88 -5.37 7.94
N ILE A 154 -8.49 -6.48 8.35
CA ILE A 154 -8.15 -7.18 9.61
C ILE A 154 -6.73 -7.74 9.61
N GLY A 155 -6.21 -8.14 8.45
CA GLY A 155 -4.81 -8.57 8.33
C GLY A 155 -3.83 -7.40 8.34
N SER A 156 -4.13 -6.37 7.55
CA SER A 156 -3.38 -5.10 7.51
C SER A 156 -4.29 -4.00 6.97
N GLY A 157 -4.48 -2.91 7.71
CA GLY A 157 -5.48 -1.88 7.38
C GLY A 157 -5.43 -1.42 5.92
N SER A 158 -4.25 -1.05 5.41
CA SER A 158 -4.07 -0.59 4.03
C SER A 158 -4.24 -1.68 2.95
N ALA A 159 -4.25 -2.97 3.32
CA ALA A 159 -4.51 -4.07 2.40
C ALA A 159 -5.90 -3.98 1.78
N CYS A 160 -6.88 -3.45 2.52
CA CYS A 160 -8.25 -3.34 2.03
C CYS A 160 -8.39 -2.47 0.78
N ARG A 161 -7.41 -1.61 0.46
CA ARG A 161 -7.39 -0.81 -0.78
C ARG A 161 -6.79 -1.57 -1.96
N SER A 162 -5.83 -2.47 -1.71
CA SER A 162 -5.18 -3.28 -2.75
C SER A 162 -6.09 -4.35 -3.36
N VAL A 163 -7.29 -4.61 -2.81
CA VAL A 163 -8.23 -5.60 -3.38
C VAL A 163 -9.01 -5.04 -4.59
N PHE A 164 -8.86 -3.76 -4.90
CA PHE A 164 -9.45 -3.08 -6.06
C PHE A 164 -8.36 -2.47 -6.94
N GLY A 165 -8.64 -2.29 -8.23
CA GLY A 165 -7.83 -1.45 -9.13
C GLY A 165 -8.23 0.02 -9.10
N GLY A 166 -7.50 0.84 -9.85
CA GLY A 166 -7.77 2.25 -10.07
C GLY A 166 -7.48 3.14 -8.85
N LEU A 167 -8.24 4.22 -8.72
CA LEU A 167 -8.21 5.11 -7.56
C LEU A 167 -9.13 4.54 -6.48
N VAL A 168 -8.58 4.20 -5.31
CA VAL A 168 -9.32 3.47 -4.28
C VAL A 168 -9.38 4.27 -3.00
N GLU A 169 -10.58 4.43 -2.43
CA GLU A 169 -10.80 5.02 -1.11
C GLU A 169 -11.12 3.93 -0.09
N TRP A 170 -10.43 3.93 1.04
CA TRP A 170 -10.86 3.23 2.25
C TRP A 170 -11.67 4.19 3.12
N ASN A 171 -12.96 3.87 3.31
CA ASN A 171 -13.85 4.59 4.21
C ASN A 171 -13.60 4.13 5.66
N SER A 172 -13.52 5.07 6.61
CA SER A 172 -13.30 4.78 8.02
C SER A 172 -14.50 4.14 8.71
N GLY A 173 -15.68 4.19 8.07
CA GLY A 173 -16.95 3.78 8.67
C GLY A 173 -17.37 4.68 9.84
N VAL A 174 -18.65 4.61 10.18
CA VAL A 174 -19.26 5.22 11.36
C VAL A 174 -19.81 4.17 12.32
N GLU A 175 -20.05 2.95 11.85
CA GLU A 175 -20.58 1.89 12.71
C GLU A 175 -19.52 1.33 13.68
N PRO A 176 -19.85 1.13 14.97
CA PRO A 176 -18.95 0.49 15.93
C PRO A 176 -18.56 -0.94 15.54
N SER A 177 -19.40 -1.63 14.76
CA SER A 177 -19.14 -2.97 14.23
C SER A 177 -17.97 -3.00 13.22
N GLY A 178 -17.63 -1.83 12.64
CA GLY A 178 -16.68 -1.68 11.56
C GLY A 178 -17.13 -2.30 10.24
N ILE A 179 -18.40 -2.68 10.08
CA ILE A 179 -18.89 -3.34 8.86
C ILE A 179 -18.84 -2.42 7.64
N ASP A 180 -18.96 -1.11 7.86
CA ASP A 180 -18.94 -0.05 6.85
C ASP A 180 -17.54 0.56 6.65
N SER A 181 -16.55 0.13 7.42
CA SER A 181 -15.14 0.47 7.21
C SER A 181 -14.52 -0.38 6.09
N ILE A 182 -14.96 -0.13 4.86
CA ILE A 182 -14.56 -0.86 3.65
C ILE A 182 -13.99 0.06 2.59
N SER A 183 -13.23 -0.52 1.66
CA SER A 183 -12.76 0.20 0.47
C SER A 183 -13.75 0.14 -0.67
N LYS A 184 -13.69 1.17 -1.53
CA LYS A 184 -14.44 1.28 -2.77
C LYS A 184 -13.53 1.83 -3.87
N GLN A 185 -13.72 1.35 -5.08
CA GLN A 185 -13.12 1.94 -6.26
C GLN A 185 -13.84 3.27 -6.56
N LEU A 186 -13.09 4.37 -6.58
CA LEU A 186 -13.59 5.69 -6.96
C LEU A 186 -13.59 5.85 -8.48
N LEU A 187 -12.47 5.45 -9.12
CA LEU A 187 -12.28 5.51 -10.56
C LEU A 187 -11.56 4.23 -11.01
N PRO A 188 -11.92 3.66 -12.17
CA PRO A 188 -11.35 2.39 -12.64
C PRO A 188 -9.87 2.50 -13.02
N GLU A 189 -9.22 1.36 -13.16
CA GLU A 189 -7.92 1.22 -13.82
C GLU A 189 -7.89 1.94 -15.18
N GLY A 190 -6.73 2.45 -15.58
CA GLY A 190 -6.58 3.14 -16.86
C GLY A 190 -7.26 4.51 -16.94
N SER A 191 -7.93 4.98 -15.88
CA SER A 191 -8.55 6.32 -15.85
C SER A 191 -7.56 7.45 -16.09
N TRP A 192 -6.27 7.26 -15.79
CA TRP A 192 -5.20 8.22 -16.07
C TRP A 192 -3.96 7.51 -16.66
N PRO A 193 -3.97 7.19 -17.96
CA PRO A 193 -3.01 6.26 -18.56
C PRO A 193 -1.58 6.81 -18.63
N ASP A 194 -1.41 8.14 -18.60
CA ASP A 194 -0.11 8.81 -18.67
C ASP A 194 0.56 8.97 -17.31
N LEU A 195 -0.15 8.72 -16.21
CA LEU A 195 0.39 8.82 -14.87
C LEU A 195 1.38 7.66 -14.62
N ARG A 196 2.52 8.00 -14.01
CA ARG A 196 3.55 7.05 -13.58
C ARG A 196 3.85 7.25 -12.11
N ALA A 197 4.31 6.19 -11.48
CA ALA A 197 4.97 6.24 -10.18
C ALA A 197 6.44 5.89 -10.35
N VAL A 198 7.32 6.73 -9.82
CA VAL A 198 8.76 6.49 -9.69
C VAL A 198 9.06 6.22 -8.22
N ILE A 199 9.26 4.96 -7.86
CA ILE A 199 9.68 4.56 -6.52
C ILE A 199 11.20 4.67 -6.44
N ILE A 200 11.68 5.47 -5.50
CA ILE A 200 13.10 5.70 -5.24
C ILE A 200 13.43 5.04 -3.90
N VAL A 201 14.16 3.92 -3.96
CA VAL A 201 14.61 3.18 -2.79
C VAL A 201 15.95 3.78 -2.33
N LEU A 202 15.91 4.46 -1.19
CA LEU A 202 17.05 5.11 -0.55
C LEU A 202 17.63 4.25 0.57
N ASP A 203 16.77 3.52 1.28
CA ASP A 203 17.12 2.66 2.40
C ASP A 203 16.31 1.36 2.35
N GLU A 204 16.97 0.25 2.67
CA GLU A 204 16.38 -1.09 2.73
C GLU A 204 16.43 -1.68 4.15
N SER A 205 16.97 -0.93 5.11
CA SER A 205 17.04 -1.33 6.51
C SER A 205 15.66 -1.37 7.17
N GLU A 206 15.55 -2.18 8.23
CA GLU A 206 14.33 -2.23 9.02
C GLU A 206 14.07 -0.89 9.71
N LYS A 207 12.80 -0.49 9.71
CA LYS A 207 12.33 0.73 10.38
C LYS A 207 12.57 0.59 11.88
N GLU A 208 13.14 1.63 12.49
CA GLU A 208 13.31 1.68 13.95
C GLU A 208 11.96 1.54 14.69
N ILE A 209 10.93 2.25 14.22
CA ILE A 209 9.57 2.16 14.77
C ILE A 209 8.59 1.78 13.65
N GLY A 210 8.01 0.58 13.75
CA GLY A 210 7.00 0.11 12.80
C GLY A 210 5.73 0.98 12.79
N SER A 211 5.04 1.04 11.65
CA SER A 211 3.88 1.91 11.44
C SER A 211 2.74 1.71 12.43
N SER A 212 2.47 0.46 12.86
CA SER A 212 1.41 0.18 13.84
C SER A 212 1.71 0.81 15.20
N GLU A 213 2.96 0.72 15.66
CA GLU A 213 3.41 1.34 16.90
C GLU A 213 3.39 2.86 16.76
N GLY A 214 4.00 3.37 15.68
CA GLY A 214 4.08 4.80 15.43
C GLY A 214 2.71 5.47 15.40
N MET A 215 1.76 4.93 14.65
CA MET A 215 0.44 5.53 14.55
C MET A 215 -0.36 5.46 15.86
N ARG A 216 -0.14 4.43 16.68
CA ARG A 216 -0.77 4.35 18.02
C ARG A 216 -0.23 5.45 18.93
N ARG A 217 1.09 5.70 18.90
CA ARG A 217 1.69 6.81 19.65
C ARG A 217 1.16 8.15 19.18
N SER A 218 1.04 8.36 17.87
CA SER A 218 0.46 9.61 17.34
C SER A 218 -0.97 9.82 17.81
N VAL A 219 -1.82 8.78 17.80
CA VAL A 219 -3.19 8.86 18.37
C VAL A 219 -3.18 9.29 19.83
N ASN A 220 -2.23 8.79 20.62
CA ASN A 220 -2.18 9.06 22.05
C ASN A 220 -1.54 10.41 22.42
N THR A 221 -0.76 11.03 21.53
CA THR A 221 0.14 12.13 21.93
C THR A 221 0.21 13.31 20.98
N SER A 222 -0.15 13.17 19.70
CA SER A 222 -0.12 14.28 18.74
C SER A 222 -1.40 15.11 18.86
N GLU A 223 -1.25 16.38 19.20
CA GLU A 223 -2.36 17.34 19.26
C GLU A 223 -2.87 17.71 17.87
N LEU A 224 -2.03 17.55 16.83
CA LEU A 224 -2.38 17.86 15.45
C LEU A 224 -3.25 16.79 14.76
N LEU A 225 -3.21 15.54 15.22
CA LEU A 225 -3.82 14.41 14.50
C LEU A 225 -5.35 14.51 14.43
N SER A 226 -6.02 14.88 15.52
CA SER A 226 -7.49 14.98 15.54
C SER A 226 -7.98 16.05 14.55
N HIS A 227 -7.35 17.23 14.53
CA HIS A 227 -7.69 18.28 13.59
C HIS A 227 -7.45 17.85 12.13
N ARG A 228 -6.35 17.13 11.86
CA ARG A 228 -6.13 16.55 10.51
C ARG A 228 -7.28 15.63 10.13
N ALA A 229 -7.62 14.68 10.98
CA ALA A 229 -8.58 13.62 10.68
C ALA A 229 -9.98 14.19 10.42
N GLU A 230 -10.42 15.13 11.24
CA GLU A 230 -11.79 15.66 11.22
C GLU A 230 -11.98 16.79 10.19
N VAL A 231 -10.99 17.67 10.04
CA VAL A 231 -11.16 18.91 9.26
C VAL A 231 -10.43 18.86 7.92
N ILE A 232 -9.20 18.34 7.89
CA ILE A 232 -8.32 18.46 6.72
C ILE A 232 -8.57 17.34 5.71
N VAL A 233 -8.60 16.09 6.16
CA VAL A 233 -8.69 14.91 5.29
C VAL A 233 -9.97 14.88 4.44
N PRO A 234 -11.19 15.15 4.97
CA PRO A 234 -12.41 15.09 4.17
C PRO A 234 -12.37 16.01 2.93
N ASN A 235 -11.89 17.25 3.11
CA ASN A 235 -11.77 18.20 2.00
C ASN A 235 -10.67 17.78 1.00
N ARG A 236 -9.54 17.23 1.48
CA ARG A 236 -8.47 16.75 0.59
C ARG A 236 -8.95 15.59 -0.28
N ILE A 237 -9.73 14.66 0.25
CA ILE A 237 -10.29 13.55 -0.53
C ILE A 237 -11.19 14.07 -1.65
N LYS A 238 -12.11 14.99 -1.33
CA LYS A 238 -13.00 15.59 -2.33
C LYS A 238 -12.21 16.21 -3.48
N ARG A 239 -11.25 17.07 -3.16
CA ARG A 239 -10.43 17.79 -4.15
C ARG A 239 -9.52 16.84 -4.94
N LEU A 240 -8.95 15.82 -4.29
CA LEU A 240 -8.10 14.83 -4.95
C LEU A 240 -8.91 14.02 -5.97
N HIS A 241 -10.12 13.62 -5.61
CA HIS A 241 -11.02 12.90 -6.50
C HIS A 241 -11.41 13.76 -7.72
N GLU A 242 -11.76 15.02 -7.52
CA GLU A 242 -12.06 15.98 -8.60
C GLU A 242 -10.84 16.20 -9.52
N ALA A 243 -9.66 16.42 -8.93
CA ALA A 243 -8.42 16.62 -9.68
C ALA A 243 -8.04 15.38 -10.50
N PHE A 244 -8.17 14.18 -9.91
CA PHE A 244 -7.88 12.94 -10.62
C PHE A 244 -8.86 12.71 -11.78
N LYS A 245 -10.16 12.96 -11.56
CA LYS A 245 -11.19 12.83 -12.60
C LYS A 245 -10.96 13.80 -13.77
N ALA A 246 -10.45 15.00 -13.49
CA ALA A 246 -10.19 16.04 -14.50
C ALA A 246 -8.78 15.98 -15.11
N HIS A 247 -7.94 15.03 -14.70
CA HIS A 247 -6.50 14.98 -15.02
C HIS A 247 -5.76 16.28 -14.67
N ASP A 248 -6.23 17.01 -13.65
CA ASP A 248 -5.56 18.18 -13.10
C ASP A 248 -4.35 17.74 -12.27
N PHE A 249 -3.23 17.59 -12.97
CA PHE A 249 -1.99 17.16 -12.34
C PHE A 249 -1.51 18.14 -11.27
N ALA A 250 -1.71 19.46 -11.45
CA ALA A 250 -1.21 20.45 -10.52
C ALA A 250 -1.90 20.34 -9.16
N GLU A 251 -3.23 20.23 -9.16
CA GLU A 251 -3.99 20.06 -7.91
C GLU A 251 -3.78 18.67 -7.29
N PHE A 252 -3.75 17.61 -8.10
CA PHE A 252 -3.41 16.26 -7.67
C PHE A 252 -2.04 16.24 -6.94
N ALA A 253 -1.03 16.85 -7.56
CA ALA A 253 0.32 16.90 -7.05
C ALA A 253 0.41 17.70 -5.74
N ARG A 254 -0.24 18.87 -5.71
CA ARG A 254 -0.27 19.74 -4.53
C ARG A 254 -0.90 19.02 -3.34
N ILE A 255 -2.03 18.34 -3.53
CA ILE A 255 -2.69 17.59 -2.44
C ILE A 255 -1.81 16.44 -1.96
N THR A 256 -1.25 15.65 -2.88
CA THR A 256 -0.41 14.49 -2.57
C THR A 256 0.81 14.88 -1.74
N MET A 257 1.52 15.94 -2.13
CA MET A 257 2.68 16.45 -1.39
C MET A 257 2.30 17.04 -0.02
N LEU A 258 1.20 17.81 0.04
CA LEU A 258 0.73 18.40 1.30
C LEU A 258 0.27 17.33 2.30
N ASP A 259 -0.36 16.26 1.84
CA ASP A 259 -0.81 15.17 2.70
C ASP A 259 0.35 14.31 3.20
N SER A 260 1.33 14.06 2.34
CA SER A 260 2.62 13.47 2.73
C SER A 260 3.31 14.30 3.81
N ASN A 261 3.49 15.61 3.60
CA ASN A 261 4.17 16.49 4.56
C ASN A 261 3.43 16.52 5.91
N GLN A 262 2.09 16.58 5.88
CA GLN A 262 1.31 16.65 7.12
C GLN A 262 1.34 15.34 7.91
N LEU A 263 1.41 14.17 7.26
CA LEU A 263 1.69 12.92 7.95
C LEU A 263 3.00 13.02 8.74
N HIS A 264 4.08 13.46 8.10
CA HIS A 264 5.39 13.56 8.76
C HIS A 264 5.43 14.68 9.81
N ALA A 265 4.64 15.75 9.66
CA ALA A 265 4.45 16.74 10.71
C ALA A 265 3.80 16.15 11.98
N ILE A 266 2.79 15.28 11.81
CA ILE A 266 2.16 14.56 12.94
C ILE A 266 3.13 13.57 13.57
N CYS A 267 3.94 12.89 12.76
CA CYS A 267 5.02 12.03 13.27
C CYS A 267 5.98 12.83 14.15
N LEU A 268 6.35 14.06 13.77
CA LEU A 268 7.20 14.94 14.57
C LEU A 268 6.51 15.50 15.82
N ASP A 269 5.19 15.71 15.77
CA ASP A 269 4.34 16.14 16.89
C ASP A 269 4.03 15.01 17.89
N THR A 270 4.34 13.76 17.55
CA THR A 270 4.18 12.60 18.43
C THR A 270 5.23 12.63 19.55
N LEU A 271 4.92 12.09 20.74
CA LEU A 271 5.85 12.00 21.87
C LEU A 271 6.20 10.52 22.20
N PRO A 272 7.49 10.11 22.13
CA PRO A 272 8.62 10.81 21.52
C PRO A 272 8.45 10.98 19.99
N PRO A 273 9.15 11.95 19.37
CA PRO A 273 9.00 12.24 17.95
C PRO A 273 9.40 11.05 17.09
N LEU A 274 8.60 10.82 16.05
CA LEU A 274 8.85 9.79 15.04
C LEU A 274 9.52 10.44 13.83
N LYS A 275 10.72 9.97 13.47
CA LYS A 275 11.43 10.40 12.27
C LYS A 275 11.49 9.27 11.26
N TYR A 276 10.70 9.38 10.19
CA TYR A 276 10.70 8.42 9.08
C TYR A 276 11.51 8.86 7.87
N MET A 277 11.48 10.15 7.56
CA MET A 277 12.25 10.73 6.47
C MET A 277 13.71 10.97 6.88
N SER A 278 14.64 10.63 6.00
CA SER A 278 16.07 10.88 6.16
C SER A 278 16.51 12.11 5.36
N ASP A 279 17.78 12.48 5.48
CA ASP A 279 18.35 13.59 4.71
C ASP A 279 18.27 13.30 3.19
N ALA A 280 18.41 12.03 2.79
CA ALA A 280 18.20 11.61 1.41
C ALA A 280 16.75 11.80 0.94
N SER A 281 15.76 11.61 1.82
CA SER A 281 14.35 11.91 1.52
C SER A 281 14.15 13.40 1.21
N TRP A 282 14.80 14.28 1.97
CA TRP A 282 14.74 15.73 1.74
C TRP A 282 15.43 16.14 0.42
N LEU A 283 16.51 15.47 0.02
CA LEU A 283 17.12 15.69 -1.29
C LEU A 283 16.17 15.36 -2.44
N VAL A 284 15.34 14.31 -2.32
CA VAL A 284 14.27 14.03 -3.30
C VAL A 284 13.24 15.16 -3.32
N ILE A 285 12.84 15.69 -2.17
CA ILE A 285 11.92 16.84 -2.09
C ILE A 285 12.51 18.07 -2.79
N HIS A 286 13.79 18.36 -2.57
CA HIS A 286 14.47 19.48 -3.24
C HIS A 286 14.51 19.28 -4.76
N ALA A 287 14.85 18.08 -5.23
CA ALA A 287 14.84 17.75 -6.65
C ALA A 287 13.44 17.94 -7.28
N VAL A 288 12.38 17.49 -6.62
CA VAL A 288 10.99 17.69 -7.10
C VAL A 288 10.59 19.16 -7.09
N ASN A 289 10.94 19.91 -6.04
CA ASN A 289 10.62 21.34 -5.97
C ASN A 289 11.36 22.14 -7.05
N GLU A 290 12.64 21.86 -7.31
CA GLU A 290 13.37 22.50 -8.40
C GLU A 290 12.80 22.10 -9.76
N PHE A 291 12.43 20.82 -9.95
CA PHE A 291 11.78 20.34 -11.17
C PHE A 291 10.47 21.10 -11.46
N ASN A 292 9.69 21.36 -10.41
CA ASN A 292 8.43 22.11 -10.48
C ASN A 292 8.62 23.63 -10.62
N SER A 293 9.76 24.19 -10.22
CA SER A 293 10.02 25.65 -10.23
C SER A 293 10.01 26.28 -11.63
N ARG A 294 10.05 25.47 -12.69
CA ARG A 294 10.11 25.90 -14.10
C ARG A 294 8.74 26.28 -14.70
N GLY A 295 7.81 26.76 -13.86
CA GLY A 295 6.53 27.35 -14.26
C GLY A 295 5.32 26.40 -14.24
N GLN A 296 5.49 25.12 -13.91
CA GLN A 296 4.38 24.16 -13.79
C GLN A 296 4.72 23.02 -12.82
N ILE A 297 3.77 22.65 -11.95
CA ILE A 297 3.89 21.44 -11.13
C ILE A 297 3.80 20.21 -12.05
N ARG A 298 4.87 19.43 -12.11
CA ARG A 298 5.06 18.28 -13.03
C ARG A 298 5.48 16.99 -12.31
N ALA A 299 5.90 17.08 -11.06
CA ALA A 299 6.19 15.94 -10.19
C ALA A 299 5.58 16.13 -8.80
N ALA A 300 5.14 15.04 -8.18
CA ALA A 300 4.55 15.02 -6.85
C ALA A 300 5.19 13.93 -6.00
N TYR A 301 5.95 14.30 -4.97
CA TYR A 301 6.48 13.30 -4.05
C TYR A 301 5.44 12.88 -3.01
N THR A 302 5.61 11.68 -2.50
CA THR A 302 4.93 11.19 -1.31
C THR A 302 5.81 10.19 -0.56
N PHE A 303 5.72 10.21 0.76
CA PHE A 303 6.48 9.34 1.65
C PHE A 303 5.50 8.66 2.60
N ASP A 304 5.64 7.35 2.76
CA ASP A 304 4.96 6.60 3.83
C ASP A 304 5.82 6.63 5.11
N ALA A 305 5.60 5.69 6.03
CA ALA A 305 6.39 5.55 7.25
C ALA A 305 7.78 4.95 6.96
N GLY A 306 8.62 5.66 6.21
CA GLY A 306 10.00 5.31 5.91
C GLY A 306 10.65 6.34 4.97
N PRO A 307 11.95 6.18 4.67
CA PRO A 307 12.68 7.20 3.92
C PRO A 307 12.43 7.15 2.41
N ASN A 308 11.90 6.04 1.89
CA ASN A 308 11.75 5.82 0.46
C ASN A 308 10.64 6.70 -0.13
N ALA A 309 10.93 7.27 -1.30
CA ALA A 309 10.03 8.19 -1.98
C ALA A 309 9.23 7.46 -3.05
N CYS A 310 7.97 7.87 -3.23
CA CYS A 310 7.24 7.64 -4.46
C CYS A 310 6.98 8.99 -5.11
N VAL A 311 7.38 9.16 -6.37
CA VAL A 311 7.13 10.38 -7.14
C VAL A 311 6.13 10.08 -8.24
N PHE A 312 4.95 10.68 -8.16
CA PHE A 312 3.98 10.65 -9.24
C PHE A 312 4.33 11.71 -10.28
N ILE A 313 4.29 11.33 -11.55
CA ILE A 313 4.79 12.13 -12.67
C ILE A 313 4.10 11.70 -13.96
N ARG A 314 4.04 12.56 -14.98
CA ARG A 314 3.61 12.17 -16.32
C ARG A 314 4.70 11.36 -17.01
N HIS A 315 4.32 10.42 -17.87
CA HIS A 315 5.26 9.55 -18.57
C HIS A 315 6.40 10.31 -19.27
N ASP A 316 6.06 11.35 -20.02
CA ASP A 316 7.03 12.15 -20.79
C ASP A 316 8.02 12.93 -19.91
N ASP A 317 7.67 13.17 -18.65
CA ASP A 317 8.49 13.94 -17.71
C ASP A 317 9.53 13.06 -16.99
N VAL A 318 9.37 11.73 -17.02
CA VAL A 318 10.25 10.77 -16.34
C VAL A 318 11.73 10.95 -16.70
N PRO A 319 12.16 11.01 -17.98
CA PRO A 319 13.57 11.14 -18.31
C PRO A 319 14.19 12.43 -17.77
N SER A 320 13.46 13.55 -17.90
CA SER A 320 13.91 14.85 -17.41
C SER A 320 13.97 14.93 -15.88
N PHE A 321 13.09 14.21 -15.19
CA PHE A 321 13.12 14.12 -13.73
C PHE A 321 14.29 13.26 -13.24
N LEU A 322 14.59 12.12 -13.87
CA LEU A 322 15.75 11.31 -13.49
C LEU A 322 17.07 12.08 -13.64
N LEU A 323 17.16 12.92 -14.67
CA LEU A 323 18.26 13.86 -14.84
C LEU A 323 18.34 14.86 -13.69
N GLN A 324 17.23 15.52 -13.34
CA GLN A 324 17.18 16.44 -12.20
C GLN A 324 17.52 15.75 -10.88
N LEU A 325 17.08 14.50 -10.68
CA LEU A 325 17.38 13.71 -9.49
C LEU A 325 18.88 13.40 -9.37
N SER A 326 19.57 13.19 -10.50
CA SER A 326 21.01 12.92 -10.55
C SER A 326 21.88 14.11 -10.13
N ASP A 327 21.34 15.34 -10.13
CA ASP A 327 22.01 16.51 -9.56
C ASP A 327 22.08 16.44 -8.02
N TYR A 328 21.20 15.66 -7.38
CA TYR A 328 21.07 15.58 -5.92
C TYR A 328 21.62 14.27 -5.33
N LEU A 329 21.39 13.15 -6.02
CA LEU A 329 21.71 11.80 -5.54
C LEU A 329 22.58 11.05 -6.54
N VAL A 330 23.40 10.13 -6.04
CA VAL A 330 24.14 9.19 -6.89
C VAL A 330 23.17 8.10 -7.38
N ILE A 331 22.92 8.06 -8.68
CA ILE A 331 22.08 7.04 -9.33
C ILE A 331 23.00 6.05 -10.06
N PRO A 332 23.12 4.79 -9.60
CA PRO A 332 23.90 3.77 -10.31
C PRO A 332 23.33 3.52 -11.72
N ARG A 333 24.22 3.38 -12.71
CA ARG A 333 23.82 3.24 -14.12
C ARG A 333 23.30 1.84 -14.43
N GLU A 334 23.62 0.88 -13.58
CA GLU A 334 23.31 -0.53 -13.73
C GLU A 334 21.88 -0.85 -13.28
N LEU A 335 21.14 0.12 -12.73
CA LEU A 335 19.77 -0.08 -12.29
C LEU A 335 18.86 -0.39 -13.50
N PRO A 336 18.13 -1.53 -13.51
CA PRO A 336 17.35 -1.98 -14.68
C PRO A 336 16.40 -0.93 -15.24
N SER A 337 15.61 -0.26 -14.37
CA SER A 337 14.67 0.78 -14.77
C SER A 337 15.35 2.05 -15.30
N VAL A 338 16.64 2.23 -15.01
CA VAL A 338 17.44 3.36 -15.51
C VAL A 338 18.05 3.03 -16.86
N LEU A 339 18.35 1.76 -17.17
CA LEU A 339 18.94 1.33 -18.45
C LEU A 339 18.13 1.80 -19.66
N GLU A 340 16.80 1.78 -19.58
CA GLU A 340 15.91 2.30 -20.62
C GLU A 340 16.09 3.80 -20.88
N TYR A 341 16.59 4.55 -19.88
CA TYR A 341 16.78 6.00 -19.91
C TYR A 341 18.26 6.41 -19.84
N VAL A 342 19.21 5.47 -19.91
CA VAL A 342 20.67 5.75 -19.83
C VAL A 342 21.13 6.71 -20.92
N GLY A 343 20.52 6.67 -22.11
CA GLY A 343 20.79 7.64 -23.18
C GLY A 343 20.53 9.08 -22.77
N CYS A 344 19.51 9.32 -21.93
CA CYS A 344 19.17 10.65 -21.42
C CYS A 344 20.16 11.10 -20.33
N ILE A 345 20.51 10.19 -19.41
CA ILE A 345 21.42 10.49 -18.28
C ILE A 345 22.86 10.72 -18.78
N SER A 346 23.31 9.94 -19.77
CA SER A 346 24.70 9.99 -20.27
C SER A 346 25.04 11.27 -21.06
N GLN A 347 24.07 11.89 -21.74
CA GLN A 347 24.30 13.13 -22.50
C GLN A 347 24.48 14.37 -21.61
N SER A 348 23.97 14.35 -20.37
CA SER A 348 24.03 15.49 -19.43
C SER A 348 25.01 15.29 -18.27
N ALA A 349 25.27 14.05 -17.85
CA ALA A 349 26.13 13.71 -16.71
C ALA A 349 27.63 14.03 -16.91
N THR A 350 28.02 14.64 -18.04
CA THR A 350 29.42 14.97 -18.33
C THR A 350 29.92 16.25 -17.65
N LYS A 351 29.11 16.98 -16.85
CA LYS A 351 29.59 18.24 -16.21
C LYS A 351 29.25 18.52 -14.74
N ARG A 352 28.34 17.82 -14.06
CA ARG A 352 27.99 18.14 -12.65
C ARG A 352 28.09 16.92 -11.74
N LYS A 353 28.85 17.07 -10.64
CA LYS A 353 28.87 16.08 -9.54
C LYS A 353 27.58 16.25 -8.72
N PRO A 354 26.96 15.15 -8.22
CA PRO A 354 25.80 15.25 -7.35
C PRO A 354 26.12 16.09 -6.11
N MET A 355 25.13 16.81 -5.59
CA MET A 355 25.26 17.61 -4.37
C MET A 355 25.53 16.77 -3.12
N SER A 356 25.28 15.46 -3.16
CA SER A 356 25.47 14.56 -2.03
C SER A 356 26.17 13.25 -2.42
N THR A 357 26.56 12.48 -1.41
CA THR A 357 27.10 11.11 -1.56
C THR A 357 26.05 10.03 -1.35
N PHE A 358 24.78 10.37 -1.14
CA PHE A 358 23.71 9.38 -0.95
C PHE A 358 23.46 8.63 -2.26
N VAL A 359 23.44 7.29 -2.15
CA VAL A 359 23.30 6.39 -3.30
C VAL A 359 21.89 5.80 -3.33
N VAL A 360 21.20 5.96 -4.46
CA VAL A 360 19.93 5.30 -4.71
C VAL A 360 20.17 3.80 -4.87
N LYS A 361 19.47 2.98 -4.07
CA LYS A 361 19.61 1.52 -4.07
C LYS A 361 18.85 0.88 -5.22
N ASN A 362 17.67 1.40 -5.52
CA ASN A 362 16.85 0.93 -6.63
C ASN A 362 15.88 2.02 -7.09
N ILE A 363 15.48 1.94 -8.36
CA ILE A 363 14.40 2.76 -8.92
C ILE A 363 13.41 1.82 -9.61
N VAL A 364 12.13 1.97 -9.31
CA VAL A 364 11.04 1.31 -10.05
C VAL A 364 10.19 2.37 -10.71
N ILE A 365 10.01 2.28 -12.03
CA ILE A 365 9.13 3.16 -12.80
C ILE A 365 7.95 2.30 -13.24
N SER A 366 6.74 2.70 -12.85
CA SER A 366 5.57 1.86 -13.06
C SER A 366 4.35 2.66 -13.50
N ARG A 367 3.44 1.98 -14.20
CA ARG A 367 2.05 2.42 -14.34
C ARG A 367 1.34 2.31 -12.98
N VAL A 368 0.15 2.91 -12.91
CA VAL A 368 -0.61 2.97 -11.67
C VAL A 368 -2.06 2.59 -11.89
N GLY A 369 -2.68 2.09 -10.83
CA GLY A 369 -4.08 1.73 -10.81
C GLY A 369 -4.40 0.36 -11.38
N GLY A 370 -3.41 -0.51 -11.59
CA GLY A 370 -3.64 -1.90 -11.99
C GLY A 370 -4.46 -2.68 -10.97
N SER A 371 -5.22 -3.66 -11.46
CA SER A 371 -6.08 -4.53 -10.65
C SER A 371 -5.35 -5.79 -10.17
N PRO A 372 -5.72 -6.34 -9.01
CA PRO A 372 -5.41 -7.72 -8.64
C PRO A 372 -5.79 -8.73 -9.73
N LYS A 373 -5.05 -9.83 -9.82
CA LYS A 373 -5.31 -10.92 -10.77
C LYS A 373 -5.45 -12.24 -10.04
N VAL A 374 -6.46 -13.02 -10.40
CA VAL A 374 -6.55 -14.45 -10.05
C VAL A 374 -5.84 -15.22 -11.15
N LEU A 375 -4.83 -16.02 -10.79
CA LEU A 375 -3.96 -16.72 -11.72
C LEU A 375 -4.41 -18.17 -11.96
N SER A 376 -4.87 -18.86 -10.91
CA SER A 376 -5.33 -20.25 -10.96
C SER A 376 -6.27 -20.58 -9.82
#